data_AF-Q2C921-F1
#
_entry.id   AF-Q2C921-F1
#
_cell.length_a   1.000
_cell.length_b   1.000
_cell.length_c   1.000
_cell.angle_alpha   90.00
_cell.angle_beta   90.00
_cell.angle_gamma   90.00
#
_symmetry.space_group_name_H-M   'P 1'
#
loop_
_entity.id
_entity.type
_entity.pdbx_description
1 polymer ?
#
loop_
_entity_poly.entity_id
_entity_poly.type
_entity_poly.pdbx_seq_one_letter_code
_entity_poly.pdbx_strand_id
1 'polypeptide(L)'
;MHSDGEKLFIKGKPFEPTLVANKITGLDGFNERHEEPFILAACKAAQHGHRSVAQKFSDSIRRPVVATEGYIHIETNNEKDICTNIYSDKPFLIFKPIPTYP
;
A
#
# COMPACT_ATOMS: atom_id res chain seq x y z
N MET A 1 -7.80 0.84 -4.16
CA MET A 1 -6.85 1.96 -4.31
C MET A 1 -5.96 1.61 -5.48
N HIS A 2 -5.51 2.55 -6.31
CA HIS A 2 -4.51 2.31 -7.37
C HIS A 2 -3.53 3.48 -7.44
N SER A 3 -2.37 3.32 -8.08
CA SER A 3 -1.37 4.40 -8.22
C SER A 3 -0.89 4.54 -9.65
N ASP A 4 -0.69 5.78 -10.10
CA ASP A 4 -0.03 6.12 -11.37
C ASP A 4 1.50 6.18 -11.25
N GLY A 5 2.06 5.97 -10.06
CA GLY A 5 3.48 6.08 -9.75
C GLY A 5 3.86 7.35 -8.99
N GLU A 6 2.98 8.35 -8.91
CA GLU A 6 3.20 9.60 -8.15
C GLU A 6 2.12 9.85 -7.08
N LYS A 7 0.86 9.52 -7.38
CA LYS A 7 -0.28 9.73 -6.48
C LYS A 7 -1.04 8.43 -6.23
N LEU A 8 -1.85 8.44 -5.17
CA LEU A 8 -2.82 7.40 -4.85
C LEU A 8 -4.20 7.82 -5.34
N PHE A 9 -4.86 6.95 -6.10
CA PHE A 9 -6.21 7.17 -6.58
C PHE A 9 -7.21 6.36 -5.75
N ILE A 10 -8.15 7.08 -5.15
CA ILE A 10 -9.25 6.52 -4.36
C ILE A 10 -10.54 7.01 -5.00
N LYS A 11 -11.36 6.08 -5.52
CA LYS A 11 -12.60 6.39 -6.26
C LYS A 11 -12.37 7.41 -7.40
N GLY A 12 -11.26 7.24 -8.13
CA GLY A 12 -10.88 8.10 -9.26
C GLY A 12 -10.30 9.47 -8.89
N LYS A 13 -10.21 9.82 -7.60
CA LYS A 13 -9.63 11.09 -7.14
C LYS A 13 -8.17 10.90 -6.71
N PRO A 14 -7.23 11.76 -7.13
CA PRO A 14 -5.83 11.68 -6.74
C PRO A 14 -5.60 12.23 -5.33
N PHE A 15 -4.74 11.56 -4.57
CA PHE A 15 -4.33 11.93 -3.22
C PHE A 15 -2.82 11.74 -3.05
N GLU A 16 -2.21 12.63 -2.25
CA GLU A 16 -0.84 12.44 -1.82
C GLU A 16 -0.72 11.24 -0.86
N PRO A 17 0.29 10.38 -1.03
CA PRO A 17 0.46 9.18 -0.19
C PRO A 17 0.47 9.50 1.31
N THR A 18 1.12 10.60 1.70
CA THR A 18 1.22 11.03 3.11
C THR A 18 -0.14 11.41 3.70
N LEU A 19 -1.03 12.03 2.92
CA LEU A 19 -2.37 12.38 3.39
C LEU A 19 -3.22 11.13 3.63
N VAL A 20 -3.12 10.14 2.73
CA VAL A 20 -3.80 8.86 2.89
C VAL A 20 -3.24 8.10 4.09
N ALA A 21 -1.93 8.12 4.27
CA ALA A 21 -1.24 7.50 5.40
C ALA A 21 -1.74 8.08 6.72
N ASN A 22 -1.74 9.41 6.90
CA ASN A 22 -2.23 10.07 8.10
C ASN A 22 -3.67 9.68 8.46
N LYS A 23 -4.51 9.52 7.43
CA LYS A 23 -5.90 9.10 7.63
C LYS A 23 -5.99 7.65 8.10
N ILE A 24 -5.17 6.76 7.56
CA ILE A 24 -5.14 5.33 7.92
C ILE A 24 -4.54 5.14 9.31
N THR A 25 -3.47 5.85 9.66
CA THR A 25 -2.84 5.77 10.98
C THR A 25 -3.76 6.27 12.11
N GLY A 26 -4.76 7.08 11.78
CA GLY A 26 -5.78 7.57 12.72
C GLY A 26 -7.03 6.69 12.82
N LEU A 27 -7.11 5.56 12.10
CA LEU A 27 -8.25 4.63 12.22
C LEU A 27 -8.08 3.73 13.45
N ASP A 28 -9.19 3.47 14.15
CA ASP A 28 -9.24 2.49 15.22
C ASP A 28 -8.78 1.10 14.72
N GLY A 29 -8.00 0.40 15.54
CA GLY A 29 -7.41 -0.89 15.17
C GLY A 29 -6.16 -0.83 14.30
N PHE A 30 -5.71 0.36 13.85
CA PHE A 30 -4.42 0.48 13.13
C PHE A 30 -3.27 -0.11 13.96
N ASN A 31 -3.17 0.30 15.23
CA ASN A 31 -2.10 -0.16 16.12
C ASN A 31 -2.22 -1.65 16.49
N GLU A 32 -3.44 -2.19 16.56
CA GLU A 32 -3.72 -3.58 16.97
C GLU A 32 -3.27 -4.61 15.94
N ARG A 33 -3.25 -4.25 14.65
CA ARG A 33 -2.79 -5.11 13.54
C ARG A 33 -1.26 -5.15 13.41
N HIS A 34 -0.56 -5.18 14.54
CA HIS A 34 0.89 -5.14 14.69
C HIS A 34 1.61 -5.95 13.58
N GLU A 35 2.21 -5.23 12.63
CA GLU A 35 3.07 -5.79 11.56
C GLU A 35 2.39 -6.34 10.31
N GLU A 36 1.05 -6.36 10.22
CA GLU A 36 0.39 -6.73 8.97
C GLU A 36 0.80 -5.76 7.85
N PRO A 37 1.33 -6.27 6.72
CA PRO A 37 1.74 -5.42 5.62
C PRO A 37 0.51 -4.86 4.91
N PHE A 38 0.57 -3.59 4.51
CA PHE A 38 -0.50 -2.98 3.72
C PHE A 38 -0.36 -3.38 2.26
N ILE A 39 -1.42 -3.94 1.68
CA ILE A 39 -1.46 -4.27 0.26
C ILE A 39 -1.97 -3.05 -0.50
N LEU A 40 -1.12 -2.52 -1.35
CA LEU A 40 -1.47 -1.43 -2.24
C LEU A 40 -1.84 -2.02 -3.61
N ALA A 41 -3.15 -2.26 -3.78
CA ALA A 41 -3.70 -2.78 -5.02
C ALA A 41 -3.36 -1.87 -6.22
N ALA A 42 -3.09 -2.48 -7.37
CA ALA A 42 -2.89 -1.83 -8.66
C ALA A 42 -1.97 -0.60 -8.68
N CYS A 43 -0.67 -0.79 -8.43
CA CYS A 43 0.28 0.31 -8.42
C CYS A 43 1.26 0.22 -9.56
N LYS A 44 1.50 1.31 -10.28
CA LYS A 44 2.73 1.42 -11.05
C LYS A 44 3.89 1.53 -10.07
N ALA A 45 4.45 0.39 -9.65
CA ALA A 45 5.65 0.37 -8.82
C ALA A 45 6.78 1.04 -9.63
N ALA A 46 7.25 2.19 -9.16
CA ALA A 46 8.33 2.89 -9.85
C ALA A 46 9.58 1.99 -9.87
N GLN A 47 10.24 1.91 -11.03
CA GLN A 47 11.25 0.87 -11.28
C GLN A 47 12.45 0.91 -10.32
N HIS A 48 12.84 2.05 -9.73
CA HIS A 48 13.86 2.14 -8.65
C HIS A 48 13.80 3.46 -7.84
N GLY A 49 14.25 3.40 -6.57
CA GLY A 49 14.65 4.56 -5.73
C GLY A 49 13.58 5.16 -4.80
N HIS A 50 13.99 6.15 -3.99
CA HIS A 50 13.18 6.95 -3.04
C HIS A 50 11.94 7.67 -3.63
N ARG A 51 11.60 7.43 -4.91
CA ARG A 51 10.52 8.09 -5.65
C ARG A 51 9.27 7.23 -5.83
N SER A 52 9.29 5.96 -5.41
CA SER A 52 8.11 5.09 -5.45
C SER A 52 7.03 5.56 -4.47
N VAL A 53 5.78 5.68 -4.94
CA VAL A 53 4.61 5.92 -4.09
C VAL A 53 4.46 4.86 -3.01
N ALA A 54 4.73 3.60 -3.32
CA ALA A 54 4.66 2.52 -2.34
C ALA A 54 5.72 2.69 -1.24
N GLN A 55 6.93 3.17 -1.58
CA GLN A 55 7.95 3.51 -0.59
C GLN A 55 7.53 4.69 0.28
N LYS A 56 7.10 5.80 -0.33
CA LYS A 56 6.60 6.98 0.42
C LYS A 56 5.45 6.62 1.36
N PHE A 57 4.55 5.75 0.90
CA PHE A 57 3.44 5.28 1.69
C PHE A 57 3.92 4.41 2.86
N SER A 58 4.83 3.46 2.61
CA SER A 58 5.47 2.61 3.63
C SER A 58 6.18 3.43 4.70
N ASP A 59 6.97 4.45 4.30
CA ASP A 59 7.66 5.37 5.20
C ASP A 59 6.66 6.14 6.07
N SER A 60 5.53 6.57 5.48
CA SER A 60 4.52 7.38 6.17
C SER A 60 3.72 6.58 7.20
N ILE A 61 3.33 5.34 6.88
CA ILE A 61 2.61 4.46 7.83
C ILE A 61 3.57 3.69 8.76
N ARG A 62 4.88 3.82 8.55
CA ARG A 62 5.95 3.07 9.25
C ARG A 62 5.69 1.56 9.30
N ARG A 63 5.19 0.99 8.19
CA ARG A 63 4.94 -0.45 8.01
C ARG A 63 5.28 -0.92 6.61
N PRO A 64 5.56 -2.22 6.41
CA PRO A 64 5.78 -2.75 5.07
C PRO A 64 4.55 -2.56 4.17
N VAL A 65 4.80 -2.23 2.91
CA VAL A 65 3.77 -2.12 1.86
C VAL A 65 4.10 -3.11 0.76
N VAL A 66 3.13 -3.94 0.39
CA VAL A 66 3.23 -4.86 -0.74
C VAL A 66 2.56 -4.21 -1.94
N ALA A 67 3.27 -4.15 -3.08
CA ALA A 67 2.76 -3.61 -4.32
C ALA A 67 3.30 -4.40 -5.52
N THR A 68 2.54 -4.45 -6.61
CA THR A 68 2.97 -5.01 -7.91
C THR A 68 2.49 -4.08 -9.01
N GLU A 69 3.20 -4.11 -10.14
CA GLU A 69 2.77 -3.44 -11.35
C GLU A 69 1.52 -4.13 -11.93
N GLY A 70 0.59 -3.36 -12.51
CA GLY A 70 -0.60 -3.92 -13.15
C GLY A 70 -1.78 -4.04 -12.20
N TYR A 71 -2.68 -5.01 -12.43
CA TYR A 71 -3.85 -5.23 -11.59
C TYR A 71 -3.60 -6.35 -10.59
N ILE A 72 -4.13 -6.18 -9.37
CA ILE A 72 -4.12 -7.22 -8.34
C ILE A 72 -5.54 -7.75 -8.21
N HIS A 73 -5.71 -9.05 -8.31
CA HIS A 73 -6.95 -9.70 -7.94
C HIS A 73 -6.90 -10.08 -6.45
N ILE A 74 -7.92 -9.70 -5.70
CA ILE A 74 -8.05 -9.99 -4.28
C ILE A 74 -9.33 -10.80 -4.11
N GLU A 75 -9.20 -11.99 -3.58
CA GLU A 75 -10.33 -12.79 -3.13
C GLU A 75 -10.59 -12.50 -1.65
N THR A 76 -11.86 -12.27 -1.33
CA THR A 76 -12.35 -12.02 0.03
C THR A 76 -13.45 -13.00 0.37
N ASN A 77 -13.53 -13.44 1.62
CA ASN A 77 -14.71 -14.17 2.07
C ASN A 77 -15.87 -13.19 2.27
N ASN A 78 -17.03 -13.49 1.67
CA ASN A 78 -18.28 -12.72 1.77
C ASN A 78 -18.76 -12.51 3.22
N GLU A 79 -18.30 -13.32 4.18
CA GLU A 79 -18.76 -13.27 5.57
C GLU A 79 -17.92 -12.40 6.51
N LYS A 80 -16.66 -12.07 6.18
CA LYS A 80 -15.75 -11.44 7.16
C LYS A 80 -14.91 -10.26 6.65
N ASP A 81 -15.06 -9.81 5.40
CA ASP A 81 -14.14 -8.81 4.80
C ASP A 81 -12.65 -9.20 4.96
N ILE A 82 -12.38 -10.50 5.17
CA ILE A 82 -11.03 -11.05 5.32
C ILE A 82 -10.55 -11.42 3.93
N CYS A 83 -9.40 -10.84 3.56
CA CYS A 83 -8.64 -11.22 2.38
C CYS A 83 -8.19 -12.69 2.52
N THR A 84 -8.60 -13.55 1.59
CA THR A 84 -8.22 -14.97 1.58
C THR A 84 -7.04 -15.22 0.66
N ASN A 85 -6.99 -14.59 -0.51
CA ASN A 85 -5.91 -14.76 -1.48
C ASN A 85 -5.66 -13.48 -2.30
N ILE A 86 -4.43 -13.35 -2.80
CA ILE A 86 -3.98 -12.21 -3.61
C ILE A 86 -3.17 -12.74 -4.79
N TYR A 87 -3.49 -12.26 -6.00
CA TYR A 87 -2.87 -12.72 -7.23
C TYR A 87 -2.49 -11.56 -8.15
N SER A 88 -1.38 -11.70 -8.84
CA SER A 88 -0.96 -10.82 -9.93
C SER A 88 -0.22 -11.64 -10.97
N ASP A 89 -0.35 -11.24 -12.24
CA ASP A 89 0.44 -11.72 -13.36
C ASP A 89 1.89 -11.20 -13.34
N LYS A 90 2.19 -10.27 -12.44
CA LYS A 90 3.50 -9.64 -12.24
C LYS A 90 4.02 -9.86 -10.80
N PRO A 91 5.35 -9.85 -10.59
CA PRO A 91 5.94 -10.11 -9.28
C PRO A 91 5.60 -9.02 -8.26
N PHE A 92 5.24 -9.43 -7.04
CA PHE A 92 5.07 -8.52 -5.92
C PHE A 92 6.42 -8.01 -5.41
N LEU A 93 6.45 -6.74 -5.04
CA LEU A 93 7.56 -6.06 -4.40
C LEU A 93 7.13 -5.65 -2.98
N ILE A 94 8.02 -5.84 -2.02
CA ILE A 94 7.81 -5.45 -0.63
C ILE A 94 8.69 -4.23 -0.34
N PHE A 95 8.03 -3.10 -0.06
CA PHE A 95 8.67 -1.86 0.35
C PHE A 95 8.66 -1.82 1.88
N LYS A 96 9.85 -1.80 2.49
CA LYS A 96 10.00 -1.65 3.95
C LYS A 96 10.24 -0.17 4.27
N PRO A 97 9.77 0.34 5.42
CA PRO A 97 10.06 1.70 5.83
C PRO A 97 11.56 1.92 5.89
N ILE A 98 12.05 3.00 5.28
CA ILE A 98 13.45 3.35 5.39
C ILE A 98 13.69 3.87 6.81
N PRO A 99 14.70 3.35 7.54
CA PRO A 99 15.03 3.88 8.85
C PRO A 99 15.35 5.37 8.74
N THR A 100 14.57 6.22 9.38
CA THR A 100 14.93 7.62 9.59
C THR A 100 15.93 7.64 10.75
N TYR A 101 17.22 7.40 10.47
CA TYR A 101 18.25 7.67 11.46
C TYR A 101 18.34 9.21 11.67
N PRO A 102 18.48 9.68 12.93
CA PRO A 102 18.84 11.07 13.19
C PRO A 102 20.25 11.41 12.70
#